data_AF-A0A2V9L1G9-F1
#
_entry.id   AF-A0A2V9L1G9-F1
#
_cell.length_a   1.000
_cell.length_b   1.000
_cell.length_c   1.000
_cell.angle_alpha   90.00
_cell.angle_beta   90.00
_cell.angle_gamma   90.00
#
_symmetry.space_group_name_H-M   'P 1'
#
loop_
_entity.id
_entity.type
_entity.pdbx_description
1 polymer ?
#
loop_
_entity_poly.entity_id
_entity_poly.type
_entity_poly.pdbx_seq_one_letter_code
_entity_poly.pdbx_strand_id
1 'polypeptide(L)'
;MTTQGRRLLWGLVLFVYGGLVHYLLFKLYTQWGYGVPGNESVVPHRITWVFVTLVGGAYFLVFMRGSLRRALWSGSPAFFSTVLKGGLFGVLATLATLETFYILATIVLGAESRRSYPNEGDLLSSLVLVSLDIHTYGLFTMIATIPFDFCYGLMAGLFLAVVAKFFPSAA
;
A
#
# COMPACT_ATOMS: atom_id res chain seq x y z
N MET A 1 -16.41 0.13 26.39
CA MET A 1 -16.07 -0.53 25.10
C MET A 1 -15.25 -1.78 25.41
N THR A 2 -15.63 -2.95 24.91
CA THR A 2 -14.88 -4.19 25.17
C THR A 2 -13.48 -4.16 24.54
N THR A 3 -12.53 -4.95 25.07
CA THR A 3 -11.18 -5.08 24.52
C THR A 3 -11.17 -5.49 23.05
N GLN A 4 -12.14 -6.31 22.64
CA GLN A 4 -12.38 -6.70 21.25
C GLN A 4 -12.92 -5.53 20.40
N GLY A 5 -13.83 -4.72 20.95
CA GLY A 5 -14.30 -3.51 20.26
C GLY A 5 -13.16 -2.53 19.96
N ARG A 6 -12.24 -2.32 20.92
CA ARG A 6 -11.07 -1.44 20.72
C ARG A 6 -10.13 -1.98 19.63
N ARG A 7 -9.95 -3.30 19.53
CA ARG A 7 -9.16 -3.95 18.45
C ARG A 7 -9.70 -3.61 17.08
N LEU A 8 -11.00 -3.84 16.90
CA LEU A 8 -11.67 -3.64 15.62
C LEU A 8 -11.64 -2.17 15.22
N LEU A 9 -11.92 -1.26 16.17
CA LEU A 9 -11.86 0.17 15.91
C LEU A 9 -10.46 0.62 15.47
N TRP A 10 -9.41 0.29 16.23
CA TRP A 10 -8.06 0.73 15.87
C TRP A 10 -7.52 0.05 14.62
N GLY A 11 -7.89 -1.21 14.38
CA GLY A 11 -7.59 -1.89 13.12
C GLY A 11 -8.27 -1.22 11.93
N LEU A 12 -9.53 -0.81 12.08
CA LEU A 12 -10.27 -0.08 11.06
C LEU A 12 -9.68 1.31 10.82
N VAL A 13 -9.25 2.02 11.87
CA VAL A 13 -8.54 3.31 11.75
C VAL A 13 -7.25 3.14 10.93
N LEU A 14 -6.44 2.12 11.23
CA LEU A 14 -5.21 1.85 10.45
C LEU A 14 -5.51 1.45 9.01
N PHE A 15 -6.54 0.64 8.79
CA PHE A 15 -6.98 0.25 7.44
C PHE A 15 -7.40 1.46 6.62
N VAL A 16 -8.26 2.32 7.18
CA VAL A 16 -8.73 3.55 6.52
C VAL A 16 -7.58 4.51 6.27
N TYR A 17 -6.70 4.70 7.26
CA TYR A 17 -5.50 5.54 7.11
C TYR A 17 -4.61 5.02 5.96
N GLY A 18 -4.27 3.74 5.97
CA GLY A 18 -3.46 3.12 4.92
C GLY A 18 -4.12 3.24 3.55
N GLY A 19 -5.43 3.02 3.46
CA GLY A 19 -6.16 3.12 2.21
C GLY A 19 -6.18 4.55 1.66
N LEU A 20 -6.46 5.55 2.49
CA LEU A 20 -6.44 6.96 2.07
C LEU A 20 -5.06 7.40 1.60
N VAL A 21 -3.99 6.96 2.29
CA VAL A 21 -2.62 7.25 1.87
C VAL A 21 -2.33 6.61 0.51
N HIS A 22 -2.66 5.35 0.30
CA HIS A 22 -2.43 4.69 -0.99
C HIS A 22 -3.29 5.28 -2.11
N TYR A 23 -4.51 5.75 -1.81
CA TYR A 23 -5.32 6.53 -2.75
C TYR A 23 -4.60 7.82 -3.17
N LEU A 24 -4.08 8.60 -2.22
CA LEU A 24 -3.36 9.84 -2.49
C LEU A 24 -2.04 9.61 -3.23
N LEU A 25 -1.30 8.57 -2.85
CA LEU A 25 -0.07 8.17 -3.54
C LEU A 25 -0.35 7.75 -4.98
N PHE A 26 -1.39 6.95 -5.20
CA PHE A 26 -1.78 6.56 -6.56
C PHE A 26 -2.22 7.77 -7.40
N LYS A 27 -2.86 8.77 -6.78
CA LYS A 27 -3.13 10.05 -7.42
C LYS A 27 -1.87 10.81 -7.80
N LEU A 28 -0.90 10.82 -6.91
CA LEU A 28 0.39 11.44 -7.18
C LEU A 28 1.12 10.74 -8.32
N TYR A 29 1.11 9.40 -8.36
CA TYR A 29 1.79 8.60 -9.39
C TYR A 29 1.17 8.80 -10.77
N THR A 30 -0.16 8.83 -10.84
CA THR A 30 -0.87 9.11 -12.09
C THR A 30 -0.59 10.53 -12.59
N GLN A 31 -0.50 11.52 -11.69
CA GLN A 31 -0.12 12.88 -12.07
C GLN A 31 1.34 12.98 -12.55
N TRP A 32 2.26 12.25 -11.93
CA TRP A 32 3.66 12.20 -12.37
C TRP A 32 3.83 11.50 -13.70
N GLY A 33 3.12 10.39 -13.94
CA GLY A 33 3.24 9.61 -15.17
C GLY A 33 2.53 10.22 -16.38
N TYR A 34 1.39 10.89 -16.17
CA TYR A 34 0.52 11.35 -17.26
C TYR A 34 0.34 12.88 -17.34
N GLY A 35 0.99 13.66 -16.47
CA GLY A 35 0.93 15.12 -16.46
C GLY A 35 -0.36 15.70 -15.85
N VAL A 36 -0.52 17.03 -15.89
CA VAL A 36 -1.72 17.75 -15.44
C VAL A 36 -2.29 18.57 -16.61
N PRO A 37 -3.61 18.48 -16.91
CA PRO A 37 -4.58 17.55 -16.37
C PRO A 37 -4.29 16.15 -16.92
N GLY A 38 -4.07 15.17 -16.03
CA GLY A 38 -3.75 13.80 -16.43
C GLY A 38 -4.84 13.30 -17.35
N ASN A 39 -4.47 12.90 -18.57
CA ASN A 39 -5.42 12.57 -19.62
C ASN A 39 -6.43 11.54 -19.10
N GLU A 40 -7.66 11.95 -18.79
CA GLU A 40 -8.64 11.13 -18.07
C GLU A 40 -9.07 9.88 -18.85
N SER A 41 -8.80 9.85 -20.16
CA SER A 41 -8.99 8.66 -21.00
C SER A 41 -7.93 7.58 -20.78
N VAL A 42 -6.77 7.95 -20.23
CA VAL A 42 -5.64 7.06 -19.86
C VAL A 42 -5.59 6.85 -18.33
N VAL A 43 -6.38 7.61 -17.57
CA VAL A 43 -6.46 7.49 -16.11
C VAL A 43 -6.99 6.11 -15.72
N PRO A 44 -6.40 5.47 -14.70
CA PRO A 44 -6.86 4.18 -14.21
C PRO A 44 -8.37 4.19 -13.97
N HIS A 45 -9.08 3.19 -14.54
CA HIS A 45 -10.50 2.97 -14.27
C HIS A 45 -10.79 3.13 -12.77
N ARG A 46 -11.97 3.66 -12.41
CA ARG A 46 -12.41 3.82 -11.00
C ARG A 46 -12.17 2.56 -10.15
N ILE A 47 -12.24 1.39 -10.77
CA ILE A 47 -11.95 0.08 -10.18
C ILE A 47 -10.50 0.01 -9.66
N THR A 48 -9.51 0.47 -10.41
CA THR A 48 -8.10 0.46 -10.01
C THR A 48 -7.86 1.35 -8.78
N TRP A 49 -8.51 2.51 -8.71
CA TRP A 49 -8.45 3.38 -7.54
C TRP A 49 -8.99 2.69 -6.28
N VAL A 50 -10.17 2.09 -6.40
CA VAL A 50 -10.78 1.33 -5.31
C VAL A 50 -9.89 0.16 -4.91
N PHE A 51 -9.34 -0.57 -5.89
CA PHE A 51 -8.45 -1.69 -5.66
C PHE A 51 -7.19 -1.27 -4.88
N VAL A 52 -6.44 -0.28 -5.36
CA VAL A 52 -5.21 0.21 -4.71
C VAL A 52 -5.50 0.74 -3.30
N THR A 53 -6.63 1.43 -3.12
CA THR A 53 -7.09 1.92 -1.80
C THR A 53 -7.33 0.76 -0.83
N LEU A 54 -8.09 -0.25 -1.25
CA LEU A 54 -8.46 -1.37 -0.38
C LEU A 54 -7.26 -2.28 -0.08
N VAL A 55 -6.46 -2.61 -1.10
CA VAL A 55 -5.27 -3.45 -0.96
C VAL A 55 -4.18 -2.75 -0.16
N GLY A 56 -3.97 -1.45 -0.42
CA GLY A 56 -3.07 -0.61 0.36
C GLY A 56 -3.45 -0.54 1.85
N GLY A 57 -4.72 -0.29 2.14
CA GLY A 57 -5.23 -0.34 3.51
C GLY A 57 -5.05 -1.71 4.16
N ALA A 58 -5.29 -2.80 3.42
CA ALA A 58 -5.14 -4.16 3.90
C ALA A 58 -3.67 -4.48 4.24
N TYR A 59 -2.73 -4.26 3.32
CA TYR A 59 -1.31 -4.51 3.59
C TYR A 59 -0.79 -3.65 4.74
N PHE A 60 -1.14 -2.37 4.76
CA PHE A 60 -0.76 -1.48 5.84
C PHE A 60 -1.24 -1.99 7.21
N LEU A 61 -2.50 -2.40 7.31
CA LEU A 61 -3.03 -3.03 8.52
C LEU A 61 -2.27 -4.33 8.86
N VAL A 62 -2.01 -5.20 7.88
CA VAL A 62 -1.31 -6.48 8.11
C VAL A 62 0.07 -6.25 8.69
N PHE A 63 0.84 -5.29 8.18
CA PHE A 63 2.18 -4.98 8.70
C PHE A 63 2.11 -4.30 10.08
N MET A 64 1.18 -3.37 10.28
CA MET A 64 1.05 -2.62 11.54
C MET A 64 0.35 -3.40 12.67
N ARG A 65 -0.38 -4.50 12.38
CA ARG A 65 -1.17 -5.23 13.39
C ARG A 65 -0.36 -5.67 14.59
N GLY A 66 0.90 -6.06 14.39
CA GLY A 66 1.80 -6.50 15.45
C GLY A 66 2.25 -5.35 16.35
N SER A 67 2.43 -4.15 15.79
CA SER A 67 2.72 -2.93 16.54
C SER A 67 1.49 -2.44 17.29
N LEU A 68 0.31 -2.49 16.65
CA LEU A 68 -0.96 -2.17 17.30
C LEU A 68 -1.24 -3.10 18.49
N ARG A 69 -1.06 -4.41 18.31
CA ARG A 69 -1.24 -5.40 19.39
C ARG A 69 -0.31 -5.12 20.57
N ARG A 70 0.94 -4.74 20.29
CA ARG A 70 1.91 -4.40 21.34
C ARG A 70 1.55 -3.12 22.07
N ALA A 71 1.23 -2.06 21.32
CA ALA A 71 0.78 -0.78 21.87
C ALA A 71 -0.44 -0.92 22.77
N LEU A 72 -1.34 -1.85 22.45
CA LEU A 72 -2.59 -2.07 23.19
C LEU A 72 -2.50 -3.07 24.34
N TRP A 73 -1.44 -3.88 24.54
CA TRP A 73 -1.43 -4.94 25.58
C TRP A 73 -0.11 -5.24 26.28
N SER A 74 1.05 -5.04 25.67
CA SER A 74 2.32 -5.56 26.21
C SER A 74 3.14 -4.52 26.96
N GLY A 75 2.52 -3.42 27.40
CA GLY A 75 3.20 -2.27 27.98
C GLY A 75 3.86 -1.35 26.94
N SER A 76 4.34 -0.17 27.38
CA SER A 76 4.91 0.88 26.51
C SER A 76 6.07 0.34 25.68
N PRO A 77 5.90 0.10 24.36
CA PRO A 77 7.01 -0.29 23.52
C PRO A 77 8.00 0.89 23.43
N ALA A 78 9.28 0.59 23.26
CA ALA A 78 10.29 1.63 23.09
C ALA A 78 9.86 2.59 21.96
N PHE A 79 9.65 3.87 22.32
CA PHE A 79 9.04 4.89 21.46
C PHE A 79 9.73 4.94 20.10
N PHE A 80 11.06 5.10 20.12
CA PHE A 80 11.88 5.19 18.91
C PHE A 80 11.79 3.93 18.03
N SER A 81 11.80 2.74 18.64
CA SER A 81 11.67 1.47 17.89
C SER A 81 10.31 1.35 17.21
N THR A 82 9.24 1.81 17.85
CA THR A 82 7.88 1.76 17.30
C THR A 82 7.72 2.71 16.12
N VAL A 83 8.24 3.93 16.27
CA VAL A 83 8.24 4.95 15.21
C VAL A 83 9.03 4.45 14.00
N LEU A 84 10.27 3.99 14.20
CA LEU A 84 11.14 3.51 13.11
C LEU A 84 10.55 2.29 12.39
N LYS A 85 10.01 1.32 13.14
CA LYS A 85 9.28 0.18 12.55
C LYS A 85 8.07 0.63 11.76
N GLY A 86 7.38 1.67 12.23
CA GLY A 86 6.27 2.26 11.49
C GLY A 86 6.70 2.75 10.11
N GLY A 87 7.82 3.48 10.03
CA GLY A 87 8.40 3.91 8.76
C GLY A 87 8.71 2.76 7.81
N LEU A 88 9.39 1.71 8.30
CA LEU A 88 9.68 0.52 7.50
C LEU A 88 8.41 -0.21 7.05
N PHE A 89 7.38 -0.30 7.89
CA PHE A 89 6.11 -0.91 7.53
C PHE A 89 5.31 -0.08 6.51
N GLY A 90 5.48 1.24 6.49
CA GLY A 90 4.97 2.09 5.39
C GLY A 90 5.59 1.69 4.06
N VAL A 91 6.93 1.64 3.99
CA VAL A 91 7.66 1.20 2.78
C VAL A 91 7.21 -0.20 2.33
N LEU A 92 7.17 -1.17 3.24
CA LEU A 92 6.74 -2.53 2.91
C LEU A 92 5.28 -2.60 2.46
N ALA A 93 4.39 -1.80 3.03
CA ALA A 93 2.99 -1.74 2.62
C ALA A 93 2.85 -1.18 1.19
N THR A 94 3.55 -0.08 0.87
CA THR A 94 3.53 0.47 -0.49
C THR A 94 4.11 -0.52 -1.50
N LEU A 95 5.27 -1.11 -1.22
CA LEU A 95 5.90 -2.09 -2.11
C LEU A 95 4.99 -3.30 -2.35
N ALA A 96 4.40 -3.87 -1.30
CA ALA A 96 3.46 -4.98 -1.44
C ALA A 96 2.22 -4.60 -2.27
N THR A 97 1.71 -3.38 -2.10
CA THR A 97 0.54 -2.89 -2.84
C THR A 97 0.86 -2.68 -4.31
N LEU A 98 1.98 -2.04 -4.63
CA LEU A 98 2.42 -1.80 -6.00
C LEU A 98 2.77 -3.12 -6.71
N GLU A 99 3.47 -4.04 -6.04
CA GLU A 99 3.80 -5.35 -6.60
C GLU A 99 2.53 -6.15 -6.92
N THR A 100 1.56 -6.17 -6.00
CA THR A 100 0.27 -6.82 -6.24
C THR A 100 -0.45 -6.21 -7.44
N PHE A 101 -0.41 -4.89 -7.56
CA PHE A 101 -0.97 -4.17 -8.71
C PHE A 101 -0.24 -4.53 -10.01
N TYR A 102 1.08 -4.56 -10.03
CA TYR A 102 1.90 -4.89 -11.21
C TYR A 102 1.72 -6.33 -11.66
N ILE A 103 1.65 -7.29 -10.74
CA ILE A 103 1.36 -8.69 -11.08
C ILE A 103 -0.03 -8.81 -11.71
N LEU A 104 -1.04 -8.16 -11.14
CA LEU A 104 -2.40 -8.20 -11.70
C LEU A 104 -2.47 -7.50 -13.06
N ALA A 105 -1.83 -6.34 -13.20
CA ALA A 105 -1.73 -5.63 -14.47
C ALA A 105 -1.05 -6.49 -15.54
N THR A 106 0.03 -7.19 -15.18
CA THR A 106 0.74 -8.13 -16.06
C THR A 106 -0.20 -9.23 -16.55
N ILE A 107 -0.98 -9.84 -15.66
CA ILE A 107 -1.92 -10.92 -16.01
C ILE A 107 -3.02 -10.39 -16.94
N VAL A 108 -3.62 -9.26 -16.61
CA VAL A 108 -4.72 -8.68 -17.39
C VAL A 108 -4.23 -8.25 -18.78
N LEU A 109 -3.15 -7.48 -18.86
CA LEU A 109 -2.60 -6.96 -20.11
C LEU A 109 -1.98 -8.07 -20.95
N GLY A 110 -1.34 -9.07 -20.34
CA GLY A 110 -0.84 -10.25 -21.07
C GLY A 110 -1.97 -11.07 -21.70
N ALA A 111 -3.08 -11.26 -20.97
CA ALA A 111 -4.27 -11.94 -21.51
C ALA A 111 -4.95 -11.12 -22.62
N GLU A 112 -5.01 -9.80 -22.48
CA GLU A 112 -5.56 -8.90 -23.50
C GLU A 112 -4.68 -8.85 -24.76
N SER A 113 -3.35 -8.76 -24.60
CA SER A 113 -2.39 -8.84 -25.70
C SER A 113 -2.56 -10.12 -26.51
N ARG A 114 -2.72 -11.27 -25.83
CA ARG A 114 -2.97 -12.56 -26.51
C ARG A 114 -4.30 -12.58 -27.28
N ARG A 115 -5.33 -11.90 -26.79
CA ARG A 115 -6.63 -11.79 -27.48
C ARG A 115 -6.54 -10.90 -28.71
N SER A 116 -5.79 -9.81 -28.63
CA SER A 116 -5.62 -8.84 -29.71
C SER A 116 -4.66 -9.34 -30.80
N TYR A 117 -3.65 -10.14 -30.43
CA TYR A 117 -2.64 -10.69 -31.33
C TYR A 117 -2.52 -12.22 -31.19
N PRO A 118 -3.56 -12.99 -31.58
CA PRO A 118 -3.61 -14.44 -31.35
C PRO A 118 -2.57 -15.26 -32.14
N ASN A 119 -1.83 -14.63 -33.06
CA ASN A 119 -0.80 -15.30 -33.85
C ASN A 119 0.63 -14.93 -33.42
N GLU A 120 0.82 -13.99 -32.48
CA GLU A 120 2.14 -13.47 -32.08
C GLU A 120 2.64 -14.06 -30.76
N GLY A 121 3.12 -15.30 -30.80
CA GLY A 121 3.78 -15.96 -29.65
C GLY A 121 2.82 -16.61 -28.64
N ASP A 122 3.38 -17.32 -27.67
CA ASP A 122 2.62 -17.98 -26.61
C ASP A 122 2.25 -17.01 -25.46
N LEU A 123 1.24 -17.38 -24.67
CA LEU A 123 0.78 -16.56 -23.54
C LEU A 123 1.91 -16.26 -22.54
N LEU A 124 2.82 -17.22 -22.35
CA LEU A 124 3.94 -17.05 -21.42
C LEU A 124 4.89 -15.95 -21.90
N SER A 125 5.24 -15.92 -23.18
CA SER A 125 6.08 -14.86 -23.75
C SER A 125 5.40 -13.49 -23.64
N SER A 126 4.09 -13.41 -23.89
CA SER A 126 3.32 -12.15 -23.70
C SER A 126 3.36 -11.68 -22.24
N LEU A 127 3.16 -12.60 -21.28
CA LEU A 127 3.22 -12.27 -19.84
C LEU A 127 4.62 -11.81 -19.42
N VAL A 128 5.68 -12.46 -19.91
CA VAL A 128 7.06 -12.08 -19.60
C VAL A 128 7.40 -10.70 -20.15
N LEU A 129 7.04 -10.42 -21.41
CA LEU A 129 7.31 -9.12 -22.04
C LEU A 129 6.56 -7.99 -21.33
N VAL A 130 5.27 -8.17 -21.05
CA VAL A 130 4.46 -7.19 -20.31
C VAL A 130 5.01 -7.00 -18.89
N SER A 131 5.42 -8.08 -18.22
CA SER A 131 6.02 -7.99 -16.88
C SER A 131 7.30 -7.16 -16.91
N LEU A 132 8.20 -7.42 -17.88
CA LEU A 132 9.43 -6.65 -18.04
C LEU A 132 9.12 -5.17 -18.26
N ASP A 133 8.15 -4.85 -19.12
CA ASP A 133 7.77 -3.46 -19.40
C ASP A 133 7.25 -2.75 -18.15
N ILE A 134 6.27 -3.36 -17.46
CA ILE A 134 5.68 -2.82 -16.23
C ILE A 134 6.74 -2.64 -15.15
N HIS A 135 7.61 -3.62 -14.90
CA HIS A 135 8.62 -3.52 -13.84
C HIS A 135 9.75 -2.54 -14.20
N THR A 136 10.13 -2.43 -15.47
CA THR A 136 11.17 -1.49 -15.90
C THR A 136 10.77 -0.05 -15.59
N TYR A 137 9.53 0.33 -15.90
CA TYR A 137 9.03 1.68 -15.61
C TYR A 137 8.51 1.82 -14.17
N GLY A 138 7.91 0.76 -13.63
CA GLY A 138 7.32 0.74 -12.29
C GLY A 138 8.34 0.78 -11.15
N LEU A 139 9.56 0.28 -11.37
CA LEU A 139 10.64 0.31 -10.38
C LEU A 139 11.07 1.75 -10.06
N PHE A 140 11.08 2.64 -11.06
CA PHE A 140 11.39 4.04 -10.84
C PHE A 140 10.38 4.70 -9.89
N THR A 141 9.08 4.43 -10.11
CA THR A 141 8.02 4.89 -9.20
C THR A 141 8.21 4.30 -7.80
N MET A 142 8.46 2.99 -7.67
CA MET A 142 8.68 2.37 -6.36
C MET A 142 9.84 2.99 -5.58
N ILE A 143 10.96 3.31 -6.24
CA ILE A 143 12.14 3.89 -5.58
C ILE A 143 11.89 5.36 -5.21
N ALA A 144 11.30 6.13 -6.12
CA ALA A 144 11.03 7.56 -5.91
C ALA A 144 10.09 7.81 -4.71
N THR A 145 9.29 6.82 -4.32
CA THR A 145 8.25 6.98 -3.31
C THR A 145 8.69 6.58 -1.92
N ILE A 146 9.80 5.85 -1.78
CA ILE A 146 10.35 5.38 -0.49
C ILE A 146 10.38 6.49 0.58
N PRO A 147 10.81 7.74 0.29
CA PRO A 147 10.81 8.79 1.31
C PRO A 147 9.40 9.13 1.82
N PHE A 148 8.42 9.22 0.92
CA PHE A 148 7.02 9.44 1.28
C PHE A 148 6.45 8.26 2.05
N ASP A 149 6.81 7.04 1.60
CA ASP A 149 6.36 5.79 2.18
C ASP A 149 6.81 5.63 3.64
N PHE A 150 8.07 5.96 3.86
CA PHE A 150 8.67 5.98 5.18
C PHE A 150 8.03 7.06 6.05
N CYS A 151 7.84 8.28 5.54
CA CYS A 151 7.26 9.40 6.31
C CYS A 151 5.85 9.11 6.81
N TYR A 152 4.94 8.61 5.97
CA TYR A 152 3.59 8.28 6.44
C TYR A 152 3.61 7.09 7.42
N GLY A 153 4.51 6.11 7.20
CA GLY A 153 4.74 5.02 8.13
C GLY A 153 5.22 5.51 9.51
N LEU A 154 6.13 6.49 9.55
CA LEU A 154 6.59 7.13 10.79
C LEU A 154 5.42 7.78 11.53
N MET A 155 4.52 8.47 10.83
CA MET A 155 3.34 9.10 11.43
C MET A 155 2.44 8.06 12.11
N ALA A 156 2.19 6.93 11.47
CA ALA A 156 1.42 5.84 12.08
C ALA A 156 2.16 5.20 13.26
N GLY A 157 3.49 5.01 13.17
CA GLY A 157 4.30 4.54 14.29
C GLY A 157 4.27 5.49 15.49
N LEU A 158 4.34 6.80 15.25
CA LEU A 158 4.19 7.85 16.24
C LEU A 158 2.82 7.79 16.89
N PHE A 159 1.77 7.69 16.07
CA PHE A 159 0.40 7.55 16.54
C PHE A 159 0.24 6.34 17.47
N LEU A 160 0.76 5.17 17.08
CA LEU A 160 0.71 3.96 17.90
C LEU A 160 1.49 4.11 19.22
N ALA A 161 2.64 4.79 19.19
CA ALA A 161 3.42 5.05 20.40
C ALA A 161 2.69 6.00 21.37
N VAL A 162 1.99 7.01 20.83
CA VAL A 162 1.12 7.92 21.60
C VAL A 162 -0.08 7.15 22.17
N VAL A 163 -0.74 6.32 21.37
CA VAL A 163 -1.85 5.48 21.84
C VAL A 163 -1.40 4.56 22.98
N ALA A 164 -0.23 3.93 22.88
CA ALA A 164 0.33 3.10 23.95
C ALA A 164 0.54 3.88 25.26
N LYS A 165 0.94 5.16 25.17
CA LYS A 165 1.22 6.02 26.32
C LYS A 165 -0.05 6.53 27.01
N PHE A 166 -1.04 6.98 26.23
CA PHE A 166 -2.23 7.66 26.77
C PHE A 166 -3.45 6.74 26.96
N PHE A 167 -3.47 5.60 26.27
CA PHE A 167 -4.53 4.62 26.38
C PHE A 167 -3.98 3.25 26.76
N PRO A 168 -3.15 3.14 27.83
CA PRO A 168 -2.67 1.86 28.28
C PRO A 168 -3.87 0.95 28.57
N SER A 169 -3.77 -0.31 28.16
CA SER A 169 -4.67 -1.33 28.66
C SER A 169 -4.54 -1.34 30.18
N ALA A 170 -5.68 -1.17 30.88
CA ALA A 170 -5.75 -1.59 32.26
C ALA A 170 -5.38 -3.08 32.26
N ALA A 171 -4.19 -3.38 32.79
CA ALA A 171 -3.79 -4.74 33.10
C ALA A 171 -4.73 -5.30 34.16
#